data_AF-A0A352RRS9-F1
#
_entry.id   AF-A0A352RRS9-F1
#
_cell.length_a   1.000
_cell.length_b   1.000
_cell.length_c   1.000
_cell.angle_alpha   90.00
_cell.angle_beta   90.00
_cell.angle_gamma   90.00
#
_symmetry.space_group_name_H-M   'P 1'
#
loop_
_entity.id
_entity.type
_entity.pdbx_description
1 polymer ?
#
loop_
_entity_poly.entity_id
_entity_poly.type
_entity_poly.pdbx_seq_one_letter_code
_entity_poly.pdbx_strand_id
1 'polypeptide(L)'
;NPGNSGGPLLDSAGRLIGINTAIYSPSGASAGIGFAVPVDTVMRVVPQLIKTGKYIRPALGIEVDEQLNRRLQALTSTQGVFVLR
;
A
#
# COMPACT_ATOMS: atom_id res chain seq x y z
N ASN A 1 7.13 -17.37 1.88
CA ASN A 1 8.32 -17.39 2.73
C ASN A 1 8.02 -16.58 3.98
N PRO A 2 7.55 -17.23 5.06
CA PRO A 2 7.22 -16.56 6.31
C PRO A 2 8.42 -15.90 7.04
N GLY A 3 9.66 -16.08 6.56
CA GLY A 3 10.87 -15.70 7.29
C GLY A 3 11.51 -14.34 6.96
N ASN A 4 11.11 -13.66 5.88
CA ASN A 4 11.67 -12.35 5.52
C ASN A 4 10.73 -11.17 5.82
N SER A 5 9.45 -11.44 6.10
CA SER A 5 8.48 -10.41 6.50
C SER A 5 8.97 -9.67 7.75
N GLY A 6 8.99 -8.33 7.70
CA GLY A 6 9.55 -7.46 8.73
C GLY A 6 11.01 -7.07 8.51
N GLY A 7 11.75 -7.78 7.64
CA GLY A 7 13.13 -7.45 7.29
C GLY A 7 13.27 -6.32 6.26
N PRO A 8 14.46 -5.70 6.16
CA PRO A 8 14.71 -4.62 5.21
C PRO A 8 14.76 -5.14 3.77
N LEU A 9 14.23 -4.33 2.85
CA LEU A 9 14.51 -4.43 1.42
C LEU A 9 15.55 -3.36 1.08
N LEU A 10 16.70 -3.81 0.56
CA LEU A 10 17.81 -2.95 0.19
C LEU A 10 18.00 -2.91 -1.33
N ASP A 11 18.46 -1.78 -1.85
CA ASP A 11 18.98 -1.73 -3.22
C ASP A 11 20.45 -2.19 -3.32
N SER A 12 21.02 -2.17 -4.52
CA SER A 12 22.40 -2.61 -4.77
C SER A 12 23.47 -1.75 -4.10
N ALA A 13 23.11 -0.55 -3.61
CA ALA A 13 23.99 0.32 -2.85
C ALA A 13 23.81 0.14 -1.33
N GLY A 14 22.98 -0.80 -0.88
CA GLY A 14 22.69 -1.04 0.53
C GLY A 14 21.73 -0.03 1.15
N ARG A 15 21.04 0.79 0.35
CA ARG A 15 20.07 1.77 0.86
C ARG A 15 18.75 1.07 1.16
N LEU A 16 18.11 1.42 2.28
CA LEU A 16 16.79 0.93 2.63
C LEU A 16 15.73 1.51 1.69
N ILE A 17 15.03 0.65 0.95
CA ILE A 17 13.96 1.04 0.02
C ILE A 17 12.58 0.54 0.44
N GLY A 18 12.51 -0.38 1.41
CA GLY A 18 11.23 -0.83 1.99
C GLY A 18 11.38 -1.89 3.07
N ILE A 19 10.25 -2.40 3.54
CA ILE A 19 10.15 -3.51 4.51
C ILE A 19 9.35 -4.64 3.88
N ASN A 20 9.95 -5.83 3.77
CA ASN A 20 9.29 -7.00 3.20
C ASN A 20 8.04 -7.34 4.02
N THR A 21 6.90 -7.63 3.37
CA THR A 21 5.64 -7.91 4.08
C THR A 21 4.98 -9.21 3.66
N ALA A 22 5.00 -9.54 2.37
CA ALA A 22 4.27 -10.70 1.86
C ALA A 22 4.94 -11.24 0.60
N ILE A 23 4.60 -12.49 0.27
CA ILE A 23 4.87 -13.06 -1.05
C ILE A 23 3.56 -13.53 -1.66
N TYR A 24 3.45 -13.48 -2.97
CA TYR A 24 2.43 -14.23 -3.68
C TYR A 24 3.07 -15.50 -4.25
N SER A 25 2.46 -16.65 -3.98
CA SER A 25 2.87 -17.93 -4.57
C SER A 25 1.66 -18.84 -4.82
N PRO A 26 1.49 -19.37 -6.05
CA PRO A 26 0.49 -20.38 -6.35
C PRO A 26 0.72 -21.74 -5.64
N SER A 27 1.94 -22.04 -5.21
CA SER A 27 2.34 -23.38 -4.70
C SER A 27 2.85 -23.39 -3.26
N GLY A 28 2.86 -22.24 -2.57
CA GLY A 28 3.42 -22.11 -1.21
C GLY A 28 4.95 -22.03 -1.13
N ALA A 29 5.68 -22.51 -2.15
CA ALA A 29 7.10 -22.23 -2.37
C ALA A 29 7.29 -20.81 -2.92
N SER A 30 8.39 -20.08 -2.67
CA SER A 30 8.59 -18.72 -3.21
C SER A 30 8.54 -18.69 -4.75
N ALA A 31 7.38 -18.42 -5.34
CA ALA A 31 7.13 -18.46 -6.78
C ALA A 31 7.29 -17.10 -7.47
N GLY A 32 8.07 -16.18 -6.89
CA GLY A 32 8.72 -15.11 -7.66
C GLY A 32 8.21 -13.68 -7.49
N ILE A 33 7.18 -13.41 -6.67
CA ILE A 33 6.72 -12.03 -6.39
C ILE A 33 6.75 -11.74 -4.90
N GLY A 34 7.64 -10.83 -4.50
CA GLY A 34 7.72 -10.26 -3.15
C GLY A 34 7.09 -8.88 -3.09
N PHE A 35 6.41 -8.59 -1.98
CA PHE A 35 5.82 -7.28 -1.71
C PHE A 35 6.54 -6.64 -0.52
N ALA A 36 6.76 -5.33 -0.61
CA ALA A 36 7.33 -4.53 0.45
C ALA A 36 6.52 -3.26 0.69
N VAL A 37 6.46 -2.84 1.96
CA VAL A 37 6.00 -1.50 2.34
C VAL A 37 7.10 -0.51 1.96
N PRO A 38 6.84 0.51 1.11
CA PRO A 38 7.87 1.46 0.69
C PRO A 38 8.45 2.26 1.86
N VAL A 39 9.74 2.62 1.76
CA VAL A 39 10.45 3.38 2.82
C VAL A 39 9.74 4.69 3.19
N ASP A 40 9.13 5.39 2.23
CA ASP A 40 8.37 6.63 2.50
C ASP A 40 7.16 6.41 3.41
N THR A 41 6.53 5.23 3.34
CA THR A 41 5.46 4.87 4.27
C THR A 41 6.02 4.57 5.66
N VAL A 42 7.16 3.90 5.73
CA VAL A 42 7.86 3.61 7.00
C VAL A 42 8.24 4.91 7.70
N MET A 43 8.87 5.83 6.98
CA MET A 43 9.31 7.14 7.49
C MET A 43 8.15 8.00 8.01
N ARG A 44 6.95 7.84 7.43
CA ARG A 44 5.74 8.55 7.87
C ARG A 44 5.06 7.89 9.07
N VAL A 45 5.02 6.55 9.12
CA VAL A 45 4.24 5.79 10.09
C VAL A 45 5.03 5.51 11.37
N VAL A 46 6.28 5.06 11.27
CA VAL A 46 7.07 4.60 12.43
C VAL A 46 7.27 5.68 13.49
N PRO A 47 7.62 6.94 13.16
CA PRO A 47 7.76 7.98 14.18
C PRO A 47 6.48 8.23 14.98
N GLN A 48 5.31 8.12 14.34
CA GLN A 48 4.01 8.28 15.00
C GLN A 48 3.71 7.11 15.95
N LEU A 49 4.04 5.88 15.53
CA LEU A 49 3.93 4.69 16.38
C LEU A 49 4.85 4.79 17.60
N ILE A 50 6.10 5.22 17.42
CA ILE A 50 7.04 5.42 18.54
C ILE A 50 6.53 6.49 19.49
N LYS A 51 6.08 7.64 18.96
CA LYS A 51 5.68 8.80 19.78
C LYS A 51 4.35 8.59 20.51
N THR A 52 3.37 7.94 19.87
CA THR A 52 1.98 7.94 20.34
C THR A 52 1.37 6.54 20.48
N GLY A 53 2.10 5.48 20.11
CA GLY A 53 1.62 4.11 20.09
C GLY A 53 0.63 3.80 18.94
N LYS A 54 0.26 4.79 18.12
CA LYS A 54 -0.71 4.61 17.03
C LYS A 54 -0.38 5.49 15.83
N TYR A 55 -0.85 5.06 14.65
CA TYR A 55 -0.83 5.88 13.43
C TYR A 55 -2.25 6.12 12.98
N ILE A 56 -2.70 7.38 13.03
CA ILE A 56 -4.01 7.77 12.53
C ILE A 56 -3.85 8.09 11.05
N ARG A 57 -4.37 7.23 10.19
CA ARG A 57 -4.35 7.45 8.75
C ARG A 57 -5.38 8.54 8.40
N PRO A 58 -4.97 9.68 7.83
CA PRO A 58 -5.92 10.68 7.36
C PRO A 58 -6.77 10.08 6.23
N ALA A 59 -8.06 10.38 6.24
CA ALA A 59 -9.02 9.98 5.23
C ALA A 59 -9.92 11.17 4.90
N LEU A 60 -10.37 11.25 3.65
CA LEU A 60 -11.27 12.32 3.19
C LEU A 60 -12.72 12.11 3.67
N GLY A 61 -13.07 10.91 4.12
CA GLY A 61 -14.42 10.59 4.59
C GLY A 61 -15.46 10.45 3.48
N ILE A 62 -15.02 10.29 2.22
CA ILE A 62 -15.90 10.10 1.06
C ILE A 62 -16.08 8.62 0.73
N GLU A 63 -17.25 8.29 0.18
CA GLU A 63 -17.52 6.97 -0.37
C GLU A 63 -17.47 6.98 -1.90
N VAL A 64 -16.83 5.95 -2.46
CA VAL A 64 -16.65 5.78 -3.89
C VAL A 64 -17.02 4.34 -4.25
N ASP A 65 -17.87 4.18 -5.26
CA ASP A 65 -18.11 2.90 -5.92
C ASP A 65 -17.41 2.90 -7.27
N GLU A 66 -16.41 2.02 -7.42
CA GLU A 66 -15.58 1.96 -8.61
C GLU A 66 -16.37 1.50 -9.87
N GLN A 67 -17.36 0.63 -9.73
CA GLN A 67 -18.17 0.18 -10.87
C GLN A 67 -19.07 1.31 -11.37
N LEU A 68 -19.72 2.02 -10.45
CA LEU A 68 -20.56 3.18 -10.76
C LEU A 68 -19.71 4.34 -11.29
N ASN A 69 -18.56 4.62 -10.68
CA ASN A 69 -17.63 5.65 -11.12
C ASN A 69 -17.23 5.44 -12.58
N ARG A 70 -16.84 4.22 -12.97
CA ARG A 70 -16.52 3.90 -14.38
C ARG A 70 -17.70 4.10 -15.33
N ARG A 71 -18.91 3.71 -14.93
CA ARG A 71 -20.13 3.92 -15.73
C ARG A 71 -20.42 5.41 -15.93
N LEU A 72 -20.30 6.22 -14.86
CA LEU A 72 -20.55 7.66 -14.91
C LEU A 72 -19.49 8.41 -15.72
N GLN A 73 -18.21 8.03 -15.62
CA GLN A 73 -17.15 8.58 -16.49
C GLN A 73 -17.46 8.35 -17.97
N ALA A 74 -17.90 7.14 -18.33
CA ALA A 74 -18.25 6.80 -19.71
C ALA A 74 -19.47 7.60 -20.23
N LEU A 75 -20.46 7.86 -19.37
CA LEU A 75 -21.68 8.60 -19.74
C LEU A 75 -21.48 10.12 -19.81
N THR A 76 -20.62 10.66 -18.95
CA THR A 76 -20.44 12.11 -18.79
C THR A 76 -19.19 12.65 -19.48
N SER A 77 -18.30 11.77 -19.96
CA SER A 77 -16.96 12.13 -20.45
C SER A 77 -16.13 12.91 -19.42
N THR A 78 -16.42 12.75 -18.12
CA THR A 78 -15.68 13.39 -17.03
C THR A 78 -14.50 12.50 -16.61
N GLN A 79 -13.33 13.10 -16.38
CA GLN A 79 -12.19 12.44 -15.77
C GLN A 79 -12.19 12.71 -14.25
N GLY A 80 -12.15 11.66 -13.42
CA GLY A 80 -12.09 11.83 -11.96
C GLY A 80 -12.85 10.77 -11.19
N VAL A 81 -13.24 11.12 -9.96
CA VAL A 81 -13.99 10.23 -9.07
C VAL A 81 -15.33 10.87 -8.72
N PHE A 82 -16.41 10.14 -8.98
CA PHE A 82 -17.74 10.52 -8.51
C PHE A 82 -17.89 10.16 -7.03
N VAL A 83 -18.19 11.18 -6.21
CA VAL A 83 -18.44 11.04 -4.78
C VAL A 83 -19.91 10.70 -4.56
N LEU A 84 -20.19 9.59 -3.89
CA LEU A 84 -21.56 9.09 -3.70
C LEU A 84 -22.17 9.57 -2.38
N ARG A 85 -21.34 9.76 -1.36
CA ARG A 85 -21.68 10.34 -0.07
C ARG A 85 -20.44 10.92 0.60
#